data_AF-Q88G17-F1
#
_entry.id   AF-Q88G17-F1
#
_cell.length_a   1.000
_cell.length_b   1.000
_cell.length_c   1.000
_cell.angle_alpha   90.00
_cell.angle_beta   90.00
_cell.angle_gamma   90.00
#
_symmetry.space_group_name_H-M   'P 1'
#
loop_
_entity.id
_entity.type
_entity.pdbx_description
1 polymer ?
#
loop_
_entity_poly.entity_id
_entity_poly.type
_entity_poly.pdbx_seq_one_letter_code
_entity_poly.pdbx_strand_id
1 'polypeptide(L)'
;MGGIKRLMEEEDAKYSEAVYIAIEAGTLAECEVHEGTYFSDSGDISEAEELAREKFEKGEVSNFDDVEELVKKVVAVCEELGAEECFSCDFD
;
A
#
# COMPACT_ATOMS: atom_id res chain seq x y z
N MET A 1 -24.84 -17.29 -5.62
CA MET A 1 -24.48 -15.87 -5.53
C MET A 1 -23.24 -15.71 -4.65
N GLY A 2 -22.03 -15.93 -5.16
CA GLY A 2 -20.86 -15.91 -4.28
C GLY A 2 -19.50 -16.03 -4.95
N GLY A 3 -19.39 -15.66 -6.24
CA GLY A 3 -18.10 -15.54 -6.93
C GLY A 3 -17.55 -14.12 -6.81
N ILE A 4 -18.41 -13.12 -7.03
CA ILE A 4 -18.03 -11.69 -7.01
C ILE A 4 -17.51 -11.25 -5.63
N LYS A 5 -18.09 -11.75 -4.53
CA LYS A 5 -17.65 -11.40 -3.17
C LYS A 5 -16.23 -11.89 -2.86
N ARG A 6 -15.85 -13.08 -3.33
CA ARG A 6 -14.52 -13.66 -3.09
C ARG A 6 -13.43 -12.92 -3.84
N LEU A 7 -13.71 -12.50 -5.06
CA LEU A 7 -12.76 -11.70 -5.85
C LEU A 7 -12.48 -10.33 -5.21
N MET A 8 -13.52 -9.68 -4.65
CA MET A 8 -13.34 -8.44 -3.91
C MET A 8 -12.52 -8.63 -2.63
N GLU A 9 -12.78 -9.70 -1.87
CA GLU A 9 -12.02 -10.00 -0.65
C GLU A 9 -10.52 -10.27 -0.95
N GLU A 10 -10.21 -10.93 -2.06
CA GLU A 10 -8.83 -11.15 -2.52
C GLU A 10 -8.15 -9.85 -2.96
N GLU A 11 -8.86 -8.97 -3.67
CA GLU A 11 -8.33 -7.66 -4.04
C GLU A 11 -8.10 -6.76 -2.83
N ASP A 12 -9.02 -6.74 -1.86
CA ASP A 12 -8.87 -5.98 -0.62
C ASP A 12 -7.69 -6.48 0.22
N ALA A 13 -7.47 -7.80 0.25
CA ALA A 13 -6.30 -8.39 0.92
C ALA A 13 -4.99 -7.96 0.23
N LYS A 14 -4.93 -8.05 -1.11
CA LYS A 14 -3.78 -7.56 -1.88
C LYS A 14 -3.54 -6.06 -1.69
N TYR A 15 -4.61 -5.27 -1.64
CA TYR A 15 -4.54 -3.82 -1.45
C TYR A 15 -3.99 -3.47 -0.05
N SER A 16 -4.57 -4.04 1.00
CA SER A 16 -4.14 -3.80 2.37
C SER A 16 -2.68 -4.22 2.62
N GLU A 17 -2.24 -5.33 2.02
CA GLU A 17 -0.83 -5.75 2.06
C GLU A 17 0.08 -4.72 1.40
N ALA A 18 -0.30 -4.24 0.22
CA ALA A 18 0.48 -3.24 -0.53
C ALA A 18 0.58 -1.91 0.24
N VAL A 19 -0.51 -1.45 0.86
CA VAL A 19 -0.52 -0.28 1.77
C VAL A 19 0.46 -0.48 2.91
N TYR A 20 0.41 -1.64 3.57
CA TYR A 20 1.28 -1.92 4.72
C TYR A 20 2.76 -1.91 4.35
N ILE A 21 3.12 -2.46 3.19
CA ILE A 21 4.49 -2.42 2.65
C ILE A 21 4.93 -0.99 2.38
N ALA A 22 4.07 -0.18 1.77
CA ALA A 22 4.36 1.23 1.50
C ALA A 22 4.56 2.05 2.79
N ILE A 23 3.82 1.73 3.86
CA ILE A 23 3.98 2.35 5.17
C ILE A 23 5.29 1.91 5.84
N GLU A 24 5.60 0.62 5.82
CA GLU A 24 6.86 0.11 6.39
C GLU A 24 8.09 0.64 5.65
N ALA A 25 7.97 0.88 4.34
CA ALA A 25 9.01 1.51 3.55
C ALA A 25 9.19 3.00 3.84
N GLY A 26 8.24 3.63 4.54
CA GLY A 26 8.26 5.07 4.81
C GLY A 26 7.86 5.93 3.60
N THR A 27 7.36 5.31 2.52
CA THR A 27 6.84 6.02 1.36
C THR A 27 5.44 6.59 1.63
N LEU A 28 4.63 5.84 2.39
CA LEU A 28 3.35 6.32 2.90
C LEU A 28 3.44 6.46 4.42
N ALA A 29 2.73 7.45 4.96
CA ALA A 29 2.48 7.56 6.38
C ALA A 29 0.98 7.62 6.65
N GLU A 30 0.56 6.99 7.74
CA GLU A 30 -0.79 7.16 8.27
C GLU A 30 -0.84 8.40 9.16
N CYS A 31 -1.89 9.20 9.03
CA CYS A 31 -2.09 10.37 9.87
C CYS A 31 -2.42 9.95 11.30
N GLU A 32 -1.62 10.40 12.28
CA GLU A 32 -1.87 10.12 13.70
C GLU A 32 -3.22 10.66 14.21
N VAL A 33 -3.79 11.65 13.52
CA VAL A 33 -5.04 12.32 13.90
C VAL A 33 -6.25 11.72 13.18
N HIS A 34 -6.06 11.25 11.94
CA HIS A 34 -7.13 10.75 11.07
C HIS A 34 -6.86 9.29 10.71
N GLU A 35 -7.29 8.36 11.57
CA GLU A 35 -7.20 6.92 11.31
C GLU A 35 -7.82 6.57 9.95
N GLY A 36 -7.08 5.81 9.14
CA GLY A 36 -7.46 5.45 7.77
C GLY A 36 -7.19 6.53 6.71
N THR A 37 -6.51 7.62 7.07
CA THR A 37 -5.99 8.60 6.10
C THR A 37 -4.49 8.41 5.92
N TYR A 38 -4.10 8.11 4.68
CA TYR A 38 -2.71 7.93 4.29
C TYR A 38 -2.26 9.11 3.42
N PHE A 39 -0.99 9.47 3.50
CA PHE A 39 -0.36 10.52 2.71
C PHE A 39 1.04 10.10 2.30
N SER A 40 1.58 10.70 1.24
CA SER A 40 2.97 10.48 0.85
C SER A 40 3.88 11.12 1.91
N ASP A 41 4.74 10.32 2.51
CA ASP A 41 5.78 10.82 3.39
C ASP A 41 7.07 11.07 2.58
N SER A 42 8.16 11.38 3.26
CA SER A 42 9.47 11.65 2.68
C SER A 42 10.15 10.47 1.97
N GLY A 43 9.58 9.26 2.03
CA GLY A 43 10.12 8.08 1.36
C GLY A 43 9.82 8.09 -0.15
N ASP A 44 10.81 7.72 -0.95
CA ASP A 44 10.63 7.57 -2.39
C ASP A 44 9.84 6.29 -2.71
N ILE A 45 9.05 6.32 -3.79
CA ILE A 45 8.35 5.12 -4.30
C ILE A 45 9.33 3.96 -4.54
N SER A 46 10.57 4.26 -4.94
CA SER A 46 11.61 3.25 -5.15
C SER A 46 11.97 2.47 -3.88
N GLU A 47 11.89 3.08 -2.69
CA GLU A 47 12.15 2.38 -1.43
C GLU A 47 11.04 1.36 -1.15
N ALA A 48 9.79 1.73 -1.40
CA ALA A 48 8.66 0.79 -1.33
C ALA A 48 8.78 -0.35 -2.36
N GLU A 49 9.26 -0.08 -3.57
CA GLU A 49 9.51 -1.14 -4.55
C GLU A 49 10.57 -2.14 -4.07
N GLU A 50 11.67 -1.65 -3.49
CA GLU A 50 12.76 -2.50 -3.00
C GLU A 50 12.29 -3.35 -1.81
N LEU A 51 11.57 -2.75 -0.87
CA LEU A 51 11.02 -3.43 0.30
C LEU A 51 9.98 -4.49 -0.11
N ALA A 52 9.13 -4.18 -1.10
CA ALA A 52 8.19 -5.13 -1.66
C ALA A 52 8.89 -6.37 -2.24
N ARG A 53 9.97 -6.18 -3.01
CA ARG A 53 10.76 -7.30 -3.56
C ARG A 53 11.39 -8.13 -2.47
N GLU A 54 12.01 -7.48 -1.48
CA GLU A 54 12.66 -8.16 -0.37
C GLU A 54 11.66 -9.04 0.41
N LYS A 55 10.47 -8.51 0.70
CA LYS A 55 9.42 -9.27 1.38
C LYS A 55 8.87 -10.43 0.57
N PHE A 56 8.74 -10.25 -0.75
CA PHE A 56 8.36 -11.35 -1.63
C PHE A 56 9.43 -12.43 -1.67
N GLU A 57 10.72 -12.07 -1.78
CA GLU A 57 11.84 -13.01 -1.75
C GLU A 57 11.94 -13.76 -0.41
N LYS A 58 11.61 -13.10 0.70
CA LYS A 58 11.50 -13.71 2.03
C LYS A 58 10.28 -14.63 2.18
N GLY A 59 9.30 -14.55 1.29
CA GLY A 59 8.04 -15.28 1.38
C GLY A 59 7.09 -14.72 2.44
N GLU A 60 7.25 -13.46 2.83
CA GLU A 60 6.30 -12.77 3.72
C GLU A 60 5.00 -12.40 3.00
N VAL A 61 5.08 -12.22 1.68
CA VAL A 61 3.93 -11.90 0.83
C VAL A 61 3.57 -13.13 0.01
N SER A 62 2.45 -13.77 0.35
CA SER A 62 1.91 -14.93 -0.40
C SER A 62 0.69 -14.60 -1.23
N ASN A 63 0.19 -13.36 -1.13
CA ASN A 63 -1.05 -12.94 -1.77
C ASN A 63 -0.90 -12.60 -3.26
N PHE A 64 0.33 -12.56 -3.77
CA PHE A 64 0.65 -12.22 -5.15
C PHE A 64 1.37 -13.38 -5.83
N ASP A 65 1.07 -13.61 -7.12
CA ASP A 65 1.71 -14.65 -7.91
C ASP A 65 3.08 -14.22 -8.43
N ASP A 66 3.24 -12.91 -8.69
CA ASP A 66 4.45 -12.31 -9.25
C ASP A 66 4.90 -11.08 -8.47
N VAL A 67 6.24 -10.94 -8.31
CA VAL A 67 6.88 -9.76 -7.73
C VAL A 67 6.49 -8.48 -8.47
N GLU A 68 6.42 -8.54 -9.81
CA GLU A 68 6.04 -7.37 -10.62
C GLU A 68 4.60 -6.93 -10.34
N GLU A 69 3.69 -7.87 -10.03
CA GLU A 69 2.31 -7.56 -9.67
C GLU A 69 2.26 -6.85 -8.32
N LEU A 70 3.01 -7.35 -7.34
CA LEU A 70 3.15 -6.72 -6.03
C LEU A 70 3.70 -5.30 -6.15
N VAL A 71 4.83 -5.12 -6.84
CA VAL A 71 5.47 -3.82 -7.01
C VAL A 71 4.53 -2.83 -7.70
N LYS A 72 3.86 -3.25 -8.79
CA LYS A 72 2.85 -2.40 -9.45
C LYS A 72 1.71 -2.01 -8.53
N LYS A 73 1.25 -2.93 -7.67
CA LYS A 73 0.16 -2.66 -6.74
C LYS A 73 0.59 -1.67 -5.65
N VAL A 74 1.81 -1.82 -5.12
CA VAL A 74 2.42 -0.88 -4.17
C VAL A 74 2.54 0.51 -4.79
N VAL A 75 3.09 0.62 -6.01
CA VAL A 75 3.19 1.90 -6.73
C VAL A 75 1.81 2.52 -6.94
N ALA A 76 0.83 1.74 -7.40
CA ALA A 76 -0.54 2.23 -7.61
C ALA A 76 -1.17 2.76 -6.30
N VAL A 77 -0.96 2.06 -5.18
CA VAL A 77 -1.44 2.49 -3.86
C VAL A 77 -0.71 3.76 -3.42
N CYS A 78 0.59 3.86 -3.62
CA CYS A 78 1.35 5.08 -3.33
C CYS A 78 0.92 6.26 -4.20
N GLU A 79 0.55 6.03 -5.46
CA GLU A 79 0.04 7.10 -6.34
C GLU A 79 -1.41 7.48 -6.02
N GLU A 80 -2.25 6.52 -5.61
CA GLU A 80 -3.64 6.76 -5.21
C GLU A 80 -3.75 7.46 -3.85
N LEU A 81 -2.93 7.04 -2.88
CA LEU A 81 -2.93 7.54 -1.50
C LEU A 81 -1.87 8.61 -1.24
N GLY A 82 -0.92 8.80 -2.16
CA GLY A 82 0.16 9.79 -2.08
C GLY A 82 -0.33 11.21 -2.34
N ALA A 83 -1.38 11.61 -1.63
CA ALA A 83 -1.67 13.01 -1.46
C ALA A 83 -0.50 13.66 -0.70
N GLU A 84 -0.06 14.83 -1.17
CA GLU A 84 1.06 15.58 -0.58
C GLU A 84 0.82 15.88 0.91
N GLU A 85 -0.45 15.98 1.33
CA GLU A 85 -0.83 16.24 2.73
C GLU A 85 -2.15 15.53 3.09
N CYS A 86 -2.35 15.27 4.39
CA CYS A 86 -3.63 14.83 4.91
C CYS A 86 -4.68 15.94 4.77
N PHE A 87 -5.57 15.82 3.78
CA PHE A 87 -6.65 16.79 3.54
C PHE A 87 -7.57 17.03 4.75
N SER A 88 -7.60 16.11 5.73
CA SER A 88 -8.38 16.32 6.95
C SER A 88 -7.65 17.18 7.99
N CYS A 89 -6.32 17.23 7.99
CA CYS A 89 -5.54 18.12 8.87
C CYS A 89 -5.65 19.60 8.46
N ASP A 90 -5.95 19.87 7.20
CA ASP A 90 -6.07 21.24 6.64
C ASP A 90 -7.38 21.95 7.07
N PHE A 91 -8.29 21.23 7.74
CA PHE A 91 -9.61 21.74 8.15
C PHE A 91 -9.77 22.00 9.66
N ASP A 92 -8.71 21.87 10.47
CA ASP A 92 -8.72 22.14 11.92
C ASP A 92 -8.30 23.57 12.30
#